data_AF-A0A7C5XZ17-F1
#
_entry.id   AF-A0A7C5XZ17-F1
#
_cell.length_a   1.000
_cell.length_b   1.000
_cell.length_c   1.000
_cell.angle_alpha   90.00
_cell.angle_beta   90.00
_cell.angle_gamma   90.00
#
_symmetry.space_group_name_H-M   'P 1'
#
loop_
_entity.id
_entity.type
_entity.pdbx_description
1 polymer ?
#
loop_
_entity_poly.entity_id
_entity_poly.type
_entity_poly.pdbx_seq_one_letter_code
_entity_poly.pdbx_strand_id
1 'polypeptide(L)'
;MTTPNASFAARVIRLYLDAPDTPSIPSTSDWEIARDLHRRRIPFETIRLAFMLAFIRRHNSTSHPLPPIRSLAYFRTVALNLSPEERDSHYAAYIEHTYNHLRSTSPQKTAPKNQKTALLRSR
;
A
#
# COMPACT_ATOMS: atom_id res chain seq x y z
N MET A 1 2.57 22.93 -15.19
CA MET A 1 1.40 22.13 -15.62
C MET A 1 1.72 20.66 -15.42
N THR A 2 1.19 20.01 -14.39
CA THR A 2 1.43 18.56 -14.16
C THR A 2 0.59 17.78 -15.15
N THR A 3 1.21 16.97 -16.01
CA THR A 3 0.46 16.15 -16.99
C THR A 3 -0.46 15.15 -16.26
N PRO A 4 -1.65 14.82 -16.79
CA PRO A 4 -2.59 13.92 -16.12
C PRO A 4 -1.97 12.56 -15.72
N ASN A 5 -1.05 12.04 -16.54
CA ASN A 5 -0.29 10.83 -16.25
C ASN A 5 0.62 10.98 -15.02
N ALA A 6 1.34 12.11 -14.91
CA ALA A 6 2.18 12.39 -13.75
C ALA A 6 1.33 12.52 -12.47
N SER A 7 0.14 13.12 -12.56
CA SER A 7 -0.79 13.22 -11.43
C SER A 7 -1.33 11.86 -10.99
N PHE A 8 -1.67 10.96 -11.92
CA PHE A 8 -2.12 9.60 -11.58
C PHE A 8 -1.00 8.77 -10.96
N ALA A 9 0.17 8.73 -11.62
CA ALA A 9 1.30 7.94 -11.15
C ALA A 9 1.73 8.36 -9.74
N ALA A 10 1.77 9.67 -9.46
CA ALA A 10 2.07 10.19 -8.12
C ALA A 10 1.05 9.74 -7.06
N ARG A 11 -0.25 9.70 -7.39
CA ARG A 11 -1.29 9.19 -6.47
C ARG A 11 -1.10 7.71 -6.16
N VAL A 12 -0.77 6.89 -7.16
CA VAL A 12 -0.50 5.45 -6.97
C VAL A 12 0.75 5.23 -6.14
N ILE A 13 1.83 5.99 -6.40
CA ILE A 13 3.06 5.92 -5.59
C ILE A 13 2.79 6.33 -4.16
N ARG A 14 2.03 7.40 -3.93
CA ARG A 14 1.67 7.80 -2.56
C ARG A 14 0.91 6.69 -1.83
N LEU A 15 -0.10 6.10 -2.48
CA LEU A 15 -0.83 4.95 -1.94
C LEU A 15 0.11 3.77 -1.61
N TYR A 16 1.13 3.54 -2.44
CA TYR A 16 2.13 2.49 -2.22
C TYR A 16 3.02 2.73 -0.99
N LEU A 17 3.51 3.96 -0.83
CA LEU A 17 4.39 4.32 0.30
C LEU A 17 3.62 4.43 1.62
N ASP A 18 2.33 4.76 1.56
CA ASP A 18 1.45 4.83 2.75
C ASP A 18 0.96 3.43 3.20
N ALA A 19 1.18 2.39 2.40
CA ALA A 19 0.79 1.02 2.73
C ALA A 19 1.74 0.39 3.76
N PRO A 20 1.24 -0.52 4.62
CA PRO A 20 2.09 -1.23 5.58
C PRO A 20 3.00 -2.23 4.87
N ASP A 21 4.17 -2.47 5.48
CA ASP A 21 5.21 -3.39 4.99
C ASP A 21 5.70 -3.10 3.56
N THR A 22 5.56 -1.86 3.10
CA THR A 22 6.16 -1.36 1.86
C THR A 22 7.38 -0.46 2.14
N PRO A 23 8.21 -0.18 1.13
CA PRO A 23 9.37 0.71 1.26
C PRO A 23 8.94 2.16 1.47
N SER A 24 9.82 2.95 2.09
CA SER A 24 9.62 4.40 2.30
C SER A 24 9.93 5.25 1.06
N ILE A 25 10.60 4.68 0.05
CA ILE A 25 11.04 5.38 -1.17
C ILE A 25 10.68 4.50 -2.38
N PRO A 26 10.08 5.06 -3.44
CA PRO A 26 9.77 4.32 -4.65
C PRO A 26 11.02 4.16 -5.53
N SER A 27 11.13 3.02 -6.22
CA SER A 27 12.14 2.81 -7.25
C SER A 27 11.69 3.40 -8.60
N THR A 28 12.63 3.53 -9.55
CA THR A 28 12.31 3.87 -10.96
C THR A 28 11.30 2.90 -11.57
N SER A 29 11.42 1.59 -11.25
CA SER A 29 10.51 0.56 -11.74
C SER A 29 9.09 0.76 -11.19
N ASP A 30 8.93 1.17 -9.92
CA ASP A 30 7.61 1.46 -9.35
C ASP A 30 6.93 2.63 -10.08
N TRP A 31 7.70 3.66 -10.45
CA TRP A 31 7.17 4.77 -11.26
C TRP A 31 6.72 4.32 -12.64
N GLU A 32 7.48 3.44 -13.30
CA GLU A 32 7.10 2.87 -14.59
C GLU A 32 5.82 2.04 -14.49
N ILE A 33 5.68 1.24 -13.44
CA ILE A 33 4.48 0.47 -13.15
C ILE A 33 3.26 1.40 -12.92
N ALA A 34 3.43 2.46 -12.14
CA ALA A 34 2.36 3.43 -11.88
C ALA A 34 1.87 4.11 -13.17
N ARG A 35 2.80 4.46 -14.07
CA ARG A 35 2.48 4.99 -15.41
C ARG A 35 1.83 3.93 -16.31
N ASP A 36 2.27 2.68 -16.22
CA ASP A 36 1.68 1.57 -16.97
C ASP A 36 0.22 1.33 -16.59
N LEU A 37 -0.10 1.38 -15.30
CA LEU A 37 -1.47 1.30 -14.79
C LEU A 37 -2.36 2.41 -15.36
N HIS A 38 -1.84 3.64 -15.46
CA HIS A 38 -2.55 4.75 -16.10
C HIS A 38 -2.77 4.51 -17.60
N ARG A 39 -1.73 4.07 -18.32
CA ARG A 39 -1.82 3.76 -19.77
C ARG A 39 -2.86 2.67 -20.04
N ARG A 40 -2.96 1.67 -19.17
CA ARG A 40 -3.97 0.61 -19.21
C ARG A 40 -5.37 1.06 -18.80
N ARG A 41 -5.56 2.34 -18.45
CA ARG A 41 -6.83 2.91 -18.01
C ARG A 41 -7.43 2.20 -16.80
N ILE A 42 -6.59 1.65 -15.92
CA ILE A 42 -7.06 1.04 -14.68
C ILE A 42 -7.57 2.16 -13.77
N PRO A 43 -8.83 2.12 -13.31
CA PRO A 43 -9.36 3.13 -12.40
C PRO A 43 -8.56 3.17 -11.10
N PHE A 44 -8.35 4.37 -10.55
CA PHE A 44 -7.63 4.52 -9.27
C PHE A 44 -8.33 3.75 -8.14
N GLU A 45 -9.66 3.71 -8.13
CA GLU A 45 -10.43 2.96 -7.13
C GLU A 45 -10.18 1.46 -7.21
N THR A 46 -9.98 0.89 -8.40
CA THR A 46 -9.60 -0.51 -8.57
C THR A 46 -8.22 -0.79 -7.97
N ILE A 47 -7.28 0.14 -8.13
CA ILE A 47 -5.94 0.04 -7.51
C ILE A 47 -6.07 0.13 -6.00
N ARG A 48 -6.82 1.12 -5.49
CA ARG A 48 -7.07 1.31 -4.05
C ARG A 48 -7.66 0.05 -3.41
N LEU A 49 -8.67 -0.54 -4.04
CA LEU A 49 -9.28 -1.79 -3.62
C LEU A 49 -8.28 -2.95 -3.62
N ALA A 50 -7.46 -3.08 -4.66
CA ALA A 50 -6.43 -4.11 -4.71
C ALA A 50 -5.42 -4.00 -3.56
N PHE A 51 -5.05 -2.77 -3.17
CA PHE A 51 -4.20 -2.52 -2.02
C PHE A 51 -4.85 -2.98 -0.71
N MET A 52 -6.12 -2.62 -0.49
CA MET A 52 -6.87 -3.03 0.70
C MET A 52 -7.01 -4.55 0.79
N LEU A 53 -7.39 -5.18 -0.31
CA LEU A 53 -7.57 -6.63 -0.38
C LEU A 53 -6.24 -7.37 -0.15
N ALA A 54 -5.15 -6.90 -0.76
CA ALA A 54 -3.83 -7.45 -0.54
C ALA A 54 -3.40 -7.34 0.94
N PHE A 55 -3.68 -6.20 1.59
CA PHE A 55 -3.42 -6.04 3.02
C PHE A 55 -4.19 -7.06 3.86
N ILE A 56 -5.50 -7.19 3.65
CA ILE A 56 -6.35 -8.13 4.39
C ILE A 56 -5.86 -9.58 4.20
N ARG A 57 -5.58 -9.98 2.95
CA ARG A 57 -5.05 -11.32 2.63
C ARG A 57 -3.74 -11.61 3.34
N ARG A 58 -2.85 -10.63 3.42
CA ARG A 58 -1.56 -10.77 4.10
C ARG A 58 -1.72 -10.82 5.62
N HIS A 59 -2.62 -10.02 6.18
CA HIS A 59 -2.89 -9.97 7.62
C HIS A 59 -3.60 -11.23 8.12
N ASN A 60 -4.48 -11.82 7.32
CA ASN A 60 -5.22 -13.03 7.66
C ASN A 60 -4.47 -14.32 7.25
N SER A 61 -3.26 -14.20 6.69
CA SER A 61 -2.47 -15.37 6.32
C SER A 61 -2.06 -16.11 7.59
N THR A 62 -2.49 -17.37 7.72
CA THR A 62 -2.24 -18.23 8.89
C THR A 62 -0.84 -18.86 8.89
N SER A 63 -0.08 -18.70 7.80
CA SER A 63 1.31 -19.14 7.69
C SER A 63 2.27 -18.02 8.09
N HIS A 64 3.50 -18.38 8.45
CA HIS A 64 4.60 -17.51 8.88
C HIS A 64 4.56 -16.10 8.28
N PRO A 65 4.90 -15.05 9.05
CA PRO A 65 4.78 -13.66 8.62
C PRO A 65 5.36 -13.44 7.23
N LEU A 66 4.50 -13.04 6.29
CA LEU A 66 4.88 -12.87 4.89
C LEU A 66 6.01 -11.84 4.79
N PRO A 67 7.02 -12.08 3.94
CA PRO A 67 8.12 -11.14 3.77
C PRO A 67 7.59 -9.78 3.29
N PRO A 68 8.26 -8.66 3.65
CA PRO A 68 7.86 -7.32 3.23
C PRO A 68 7.67 -7.19 1.72
N ILE A 69 6.73 -6.34 1.30
CA ILE A 69 6.46 -6.09 -0.12
C ILE A 69 7.57 -5.18 -0.67
N ARG A 70 8.31 -5.64 -1.68
CA ARG A 70 9.48 -4.92 -2.22
C ARG A 70 9.21 -4.10 -3.46
N SER A 71 8.05 -4.26 -4.10
CA SER A 71 7.73 -3.55 -5.35
C SER A 71 6.22 -3.37 -5.53
N LEU A 72 5.86 -2.29 -6.22
CA LEU A 72 4.50 -2.01 -6.70
C LEU A 72 3.97 -3.12 -7.63
N ALA A 73 4.84 -3.92 -8.25
CA ALA A 73 4.46 -5.03 -9.12
C ALA A 73 3.51 -6.01 -8.44
N TYR A 74 3.67 -6.23 -7.13
CA TYR A 74 2.77 -7.09 -6.35
C TYR A 74 1.32 -6.57 -6.41
N PHE A 75 1.10 -5.29 -6.12
CA PHE A 75 -0.23 -4.69 -6.14
C PHE A 75 -0.78 -4.56 -7.56
N ARG A 76 0.08 -4.32 -8.57
CA ARG A 76 -0.32 -4.38 -9.98
C ARG A 76 -0.92 -5.75 -10.31
N THR A 77 -0.28 -6.83 -9.88
CA THR A 77 -0.80 -8.19 -10.10
C THR A 77 -2.17 -8.37 -9.45
N VAL A 78 -2.35 -7.91 -8.21
CA VAL A 78 -3.66 -7.98 -7.54
C VAL A 78 -4.72 -7.18 -8.30
N ALA A 79 -4.42 -5.94 -8.68
CA ALA A 79 -5.36 -5.07 -9.39
C ALA A 79 -5.81 -5.63 -10.74
N LEU A 80 -4.91 -6.27 -11.48
CA LEU A 80 -5.23 -6.87 -12.78
C LEU A 80 -6.02 -8.18 -12.66
N ASN A 81 -5.96 -8.85 -11.51
CA ASN A 81 -6.58 -10.16 -11.28
C ASN A 81 -7.78 -10.12 -10.33
N LEU A 82 -8.30 -8.94 -9.99
CA LEU A 82 -9.55 -8.83 -9.24
C LEU A 82 -10.68 -9.52 -10.01
N SER A 83 -11.41 -10.42 -9.35
CA SER A 83 -12.57 -11.09 -9.93
C SER A 83 -13.74 -10.10 -10.14
N PRO A 84 -14.77 -10.46 -10.94
CA PRO A 84 -15.98 -9.64 -11.07
C PRO A 84 -16.68 -9.40 -9.73
N GLU A 85 -16.77 -10.41 -8.88
CA GLU A 85 -17.35 -10.31 -7.53
C GLU A 85 -16.52 -9.36 -6.66
N GLU A 86 -15.19 -9.43 -6.74
CA GLU A 86 -14.33 -8.55 -5.95
C GLU A 86 -14.46 -7.08 -6.36
N ARG A 87 -14.86 -6.81 -7.61
CA ARG A 87 -15.11 -5.46 -8.12
C ARG A 87 -16.53 -4.96 -7.85
N ASP A 88 -17.41 -5.81 -7.33
CA ASP A 88 -18.75 -5.41 -6.96
C ASP A 88 -18.71 -4.33 -5.87
N SER A 89 -19.64 -3.38 -5.95
CA SER A 89 -19.68 -2.23 -5.05
C SER A 89 -19.92 -2.61 -3.58
N HIS A 90 -20.75 -3.64 -3.32
CA HIS A 90 -21.01 -4.12 -1.96
C HIS A 90 -19.79 -4.83 -1.39
N TYR A 91 -19.14 -5.65 -2.21
CA TYR A 91 -17.90 -6.32 -1.80
C TYR A 91 -16.78 -5.31 -1.54
N ALA A 92 -16.61 -4.32 -2.40
CA ALA A 92 -15.61 -3.26 -2.21
C ALA A 92 -15.85 -2.47 -0.90
N ALA A 93 -17.11 -2.16 -0.58
CA ALA A 93 -17.46 -1.50 0.68
C ALA A 93 -17.15 -2.37 1.91
N TYR A 94 -17.42 -3.67 1.82
CA TYR A 94 -17.05 -4.63 2.86
C TYR A 94 -15.52 -4.70 3.07
N ILE A 95 -14.75 -4.74 1.98
CA ILE A 95 -13.29 -4.74 2.01
C ILE A 95 -12.76 -3.45 2.65
N GLU A 96 -13.32 -2.29 2.29
CA GLU A 96 -12.95 -1.00 2.89
C GLU A 96 -13.22 -0.96 4.40
N HIS A 97 -14.40 -1.42 4.83
CA HIS A 97 -14.73 -1.52 6.25
C HIS A 97 -13.75 -2.44 7.00
N THR A 98 -13.48 -3.62 6.45
CA THR A 98 -12.56 -4.62 7.04
C THR A 98 -11.14 -4.08 7.12
N TYR A 99 -10.65 -3.42 6.07
CA TYR A 99 -9.34 -2.80 6.02
C TYR A 99 -9.17 -1.74 7.13
N ASN A 100 -10.16 -0.85 7.29
CA ASN A 100 -10.13 0.19 8.31
C ASN A 100 -10.17 -0.38 9.73
N HIS A 101 -10.96 -1.44 9.94
CA HIS A 101 -11.01 -2.13 11.22
C HIS A 101 -9.64 -2.73 11.60
N LEU A 102 -9.02 -3.51 10.69
CA LEU A 102 -7.71 -4.13 10.91
C LEU A 102 -6.59 -3.10 11.12
N ARG A 103 -6.63 -1.96 10.41
CA ARG A 103 -5.67 -0.87 10.63
C ARG A 103 -5.81 -0.20 11.99
N SER A 104 -7.02 -0.19 12.55
CA SER A 104 -7.29 0.40 13.86
C SER A 104 -6.87 -0.53 15.00
N THR A 105 -6.87 -1.84 14.77
CA THR A 105 -6.49 -2.86 15.77
C THR A 105 -5.02 -3.30 15.68
N SER A 106 -4.34 -3.04 14.56
CA SER A 106 -2.92 -3.34 14.42
C SER A 106 -2.06 -2.33 15.23
N PRO A 107 -1.14 -2.79 16.12
CA PRO A 107 -0.21 -1.88 16.79
C PRO A 107 0.70 -1.21 15.74
N GLN A 108 0.50 0.09 15.53
CA GLN A 108 1.32 0.93 14.66
C GLN A 108 2.80 0.80 15.05
N LYS A 109 3.66 0.54 14.06
CA LYS A 109 5.13 0.55 14.18
C LYS A 109 5.57 1.93 14.67
N THR A 110 5.83 2.08 15.97
CA THR A 110 6.40 3.30 16.54
C THR A 110 7.73 3.57 15.86
N ALA A 111 7.83 4.72 15.17
CA ALA A 111 9.11 5.26 14.73
C ALA A 111 10.07 5.36 15.94
N PRO A 112 11.38 5.09 15.77
CA PRO A 112 12.32 5.20 16.88
C PRO A 112 12.36 6.65 17.36
N LYS A 113 11.88 6.90 18.59
CA LYS A 113 12.13 8.15 19.30
C LYS A 113 13.64 8.25 19.49
N ASN A 114 14.24 9.18 18.76
CA ASN A 114 15.64 9.55 18.88
C ASN A 114 15.88 10.05 20.31
N GLN A 115 16.40 9.19 21.20
CA GLN A 115 16.81 9.58 22.56
C GLN A 115 18.12 10.37 22.47
N LYS A 116 18.03 11.64 22.08
CA LYS A 116 19.04 12.63 22.47
C LYS A 116 18.64 13.21 23.82
N THR A 117 19.13 12.64 24.91
CA THR A 117 19.50 13.40 26.12
C THR A 117 20.26 12.57 27.14
N ALA A 118 21.46 13.04 27.44
CA ALA A 118 22.08 13.13 28.78
C ALA A 118 22.44 11.85 29.56
N LEU A 119 23.75 11.58 29.59
CA LEU A 119 24.46 11.20 30.83
C LEU A 119 25.90 11.76 30.70
N LEU A 120 26.16 12.98 31.16
CA LEU A 120 26.63 13.32 32.52
C LEU A 120 27.89 12.52 32.89
N ARG A 121 29.08 13.09 32.66
CA ARG A 121 29.96 13.63 33.72
C ARG A 121 30.17 12.69 34.93
N SER A 122 31.31 12.01 34.91
CA SER A 122 32.16 11.66 36.07
C SER A 122 33.57 11.62 35.49
N ARG A 123 34.47 12.59 35.68
CA ARG A 123 35.31 12.81 36.87
C ARG A 123 35.74 11.52 37.55
#